data_AF-A0A953MGZ3-F1
#
_entry.id   AF-A0A953MGZ3-F1
#
_cell.length_a   1.000
_cell.length_b   1.000
_cell.length_c   1.000
_cell.angle_alpha   90.00
_cell.angle_beta   90.00
_cell.angle_gamma   90.00
#
_symmetry.space_group_name_H-M   'P 1'
#
loop_
_entity.id
_entity.type
_entity.pdbx_description
1 polymer ?
#
loop_
_entity_poly.entity_id
_entity_poly.type
_entity_poly.pdbx_seq_one_letter_code
_entity_poly.pdbx_strand_id
1 'polypeptide(L)'
;KQYDEDGNFALSGKINEDLFNALLLKDNYIKAKPPKSTGREYYGEKYLSLLLDEFKDVNQYDWLTTAAELTAFAIYDNYKNFVQNETEIEELIISGGGAKNKYIYKRLKEYFGDKVELKIIDEIGLSSDAKEAVCFAVLANETISGNCANVPKTTGASKPTILGKICLP
;
A
#
# COMPACT_ATOMS: atom_id res chain seq x y z
N LYS A 1 -15.04 -14.87 6.17
CA LYS A 1 -15.18 -13.40 6.14
C LYS A 1 -14.56 -12.88 4.84
N GLN A 2 -14.98 -11.72 4.32
CA GLN A 2 -14.38 -11.14 3.09
C GLN A 2 -13.05 -10.42 3.34
N TYR A 3 -12.78 -10.02 4.58
CA TYR A 3 -11.51 -9.43 5.02
C TYR A 3 -11.22 -9.80 6.48
N ASP A 4 -9.99 -9.57 6.92
CA ASP A 4 -9.57 -9.70 8.32
C ASP A 4 -9.88 -8.40 9.09
N GLU A 5 -11.03 -8.40 9.76
CA GLU A 5 -11.50 -7.27 10.55
C GLU A 5 -10.53 -6.94 11.68
N ASP A 6 -10.10 -5.68 11.73
CA ASP A 6 -9.06 -5.14 12.62
C ASP A 6 -7.68 -5.84 12.55
N GLY A 7 -7.48 -6.77 11.60
CA GLY A 7 -6.28 -7.62 11.58
C GLY A 7 -6.28 -8.71 12.68
N ASN A 8 -7.44 -9.07 13.22
CA ASN A 8 -7.54 -10.01 14.35
C ASN A 8 -6.96 -11.40 14.02
N PHE A 9 -7.14 -11.90 12.80
CA PHE A 9 -6.56 -13.17 12.37
C PHE A 9 -5.04 -13.06 12.21
N ALA A 10 -4.55 -11.99 11.58
CA ALA A 10 -3.12 -11.72 11.46
C ALA A 10 -2.44 -11.54 12.83
N LEU A 11 -3.12 -10.98 13.83
CA LEU A 11 -2.60 -10.89 15.21
C LEU A 11 -2.56 -12.23 15.95
N SER A 12 -3.39 -13.19 15.55
CA SER A 12 -3.48 -14.50 16.21
C SER A 12 -2.49 -15.53 15.67
N GLY A 13 -2.00 -15.34 14.45
CA GLY A 13 -0.99 -16.19 13.84
C GLY A 13 0.45 -15.76 14.14
N LYS A 14 1.39 -16.45 13.52
CA LYS A 14 2.82 -16.16 13.55
C LYS A 14 3.34 -16.02 12.13
N ILE A 15 4.40 -15.23 11.97
CA ILE A 15 5.10 -15.15 10.70
C ILE A 15 5.69 -16.54 10.41
N ASN A 16 5.37 -17.09 9.23
CA ASN A 16 6.02 -18.26 8.70
C ASN A 16 7.19 -17.79 7.82
N GLU A 17 8.42 -17.98 8.31
CA GLU A 17 9.63 -17.47 7.66
C GLU A 17 9.85 -18.05 6.26
N ASP A 18 9.58 -19.35 6.06
CA ASP A 18 9.77 -19.99 4.75
C ASP A 18 8.79 -19.41 3.72
N LEU A 19 7.53 -19.23 4.12
CA LEU A 19 6.50 -18.59 3.30
C LEU A 19 6.85 -17.13 3.01
N PHE A 20 7.30 -16.37 4.02
CA PHE A 20 7.70 -14.97 3.86
C PHE A 20 8.83 -14.85 2.83
N ASN A 21 9.85 -15.68 2.96
CA ASN A 21 10.98 -15.72 2.03
C ASN A 21 10.56 -16.12 0.62
N ALA A 22 9.67 -17.11 0.47
CA ALA A 22 9.14 -17.51 -0.82
C ALA A 22 8.33 -16.39 -1.50
N LEU A 23 7.50 -15.67 -0.73
CA LEU A 23 6.77 -14.49 -1.22
C LEU A 23 7.75 -13.41 -1.68
N LEU A 24 8.76 -13.08 -0.87
CA LEU A 24 9.74 -12.05 -1.19
C LEU A 24 10.60 -12.41 -2.42
N LEU A 25 10.95 -13.68 -2.58
CA LEU A 25 11.74 -14.16 -3.72
C LEU A 25 10.95 -14.09 -5.04
N LYS A 26 9.64 -14.36 -4.99
CA LYS A 26 8.76 -14.29 -6.17
C LYS A 26 8.38 -12.84 -6.51
N ASP A 27 8.57 -11.89 -5.60
CA ASP A 27 8.17 -10.50 -5.79
C ASP A 27 9.29 -9.58 -6.30
N ASN A 28 9.43 -9.52 -7.63
CA ASN A 28 10.33 -8.56 -8.28
C ASN A 28 9.81 -7.10 -8.24
N TYR A 29 8.52 -6.89 -7.97
CA TYR A 29 7.90 -5.57 -8.03
C TYR A 29 8.28 -4.70 -6.83
N ILE A 30 8.43 -5.29 -5.64
CA ILE A 30 8.87 -4.56 -4.43
C ILE A 30 10.17 -3.81 -4.69
N LYS A 31 11.14 -4.44 -5.38
CA LYS A 31 12.47 -3.88 -5.67
C LYS A 31 12.55 -3.04 -6.93
N ALA A 32 11.52 -3.05 -7.78
CA ALA A 32 11.50 -2.24 -9.01
C ALA A 32 11.61 -0.74 -8.66
N LYS A 33 12.37 0.02 -9.46
CA LYS A 33 12.53 1.48 -9.27
C LYS A 33 11.26 2.22 -9.70
N PRO A 34 10.86 3.31 -9.01
CA PRO A 34 9.82 4.22 -9.49
C PRO A 34 10.20 4.89 -10.84
N PRO A 35 9.22 5.35 -11.65
CA PRO A 35 7.78 5.27 -11.42
C PRO A 35 7.24 3.85 -11.64
N LYS A 36 6.36 3.38 -10.75
CA LYS A 36 5.75 2.05 -10.82
C LYS A 36 4.32 2.05 -10.26
N SER A 37 3.45 1.25 -10.88
CA SER A 37 2.10 0.95 -10.42
C SER A 37 1.79 -0.53 -10.65
N THR A 38 0.83 -1.07 -9.90
CA THR A 38 0.45 -2.48 -9.93
C THR A 38 -0.99 -2.66 -9.47
N GLY A 39 -1.51 -3.86 -9.64
CA GLY A 39 -2.86 -4.23 -9.27
C GLY A 39 -3.03 -5.75 -9.24
N ARG A 40 -4.27 -6.20 -9.44
CA ARG A 40 -4.64 -7.63 -9.42
C ARG A 40 -4.06 -8.41 -10.59
N GLU A 41 -3.59 -7.73 -11.63
CA GLU A 41 -2.83 -8.32 -12.73
C GLU A 41 -1.51 -8.93 -12.27
N TYR A 42 -0.90 -8.36 -11.21
CA TYR A 42 0.33 -8.89 -10.60
C TYR A 42 0.00 -9.64 -9.30
N TYR A 43 -0.67 -9.00 -8.33
CA TYR A 43 -1.03 -9.59 -7.04
C TYR A 43 -2.41 -10.28 -7.06
N GLY A 44 -2.63 -11.11 -8.08
CA GLY A 44 -3.89 -11.83 -8.28
C GLY A 44 -3.85 -13.30 -7.87
N GLU A 45 -4.89 -14.04 -8.24
CA GLU A 45 -5.01 -15.48 -7.96
C GLU A 45 -3.80 -16.29 -8.47
N LYS A 46 -3.26 -15.91 -9.64
CA LYS A 46 -2.08 -16.57 -10.22
C LYS A 46 -0.86 -16.46 -9.32
N TYR A 47 -0.65 -15.30 -8.69
CA TYR A 47 0.47 -15.06 -7.79
C TYR A 47 0.42 -15.99 -6.56
N LEU A 48 -0.78 -16.21 -6.03
CA LEU A 48 -0.99 -17.03 -4.84
C LEU A 48 -1.12 -18.53 -5.12
N SER A 49 -1.67 -18.94 -6.26
CA SER A 49 -2.04 -20.33 -6.54
C SER A 49 -0.93 -21.34 -6.24
N LEU A 50 0.27 -21.14 -6.80
CA LEU A 50 1.41 -22.02 -6.59
C LEU A 50 1.93 -22.00 -5.14
N LEU A 51 1.84 -20.84 -4.47
CA LEU A 51 2.29 -20.70 -3.09
C LEU A 51 1.31 -21.39 -2.12
N LEU A 52 0.01 -21.35 -2.41
CA LEU A 52 -1.00 -22.03 -1.59
C LEU A 52 -0.81 -23.54 -1.61
N ASP A 53 -0.45 -24.12 -2.76
CA ASP A 53 -0.14 -25.55 -2.87
C ASP A 53 1.18 -25.91 -2.18
N GLU A 54 2.22 -25.08 -2.36
CA GLU A 54 3.55 -25.26 -1.77
C GLU A 54 3.53 -25.18 -0.24
N PHE A 55 2.72 -24.29 0.32
CA PHE A 55 2.60 -24.04 1.76
C PHE A 55 1.23 -24.45 2.31
N LYS A 56 0.62 -25.51 1.76
CA LYS A 56 -0.71 -26.01 2.14
C LYS A 56 -0.83 -26.43 3.61
N ASP A 57 0.29 -26.82 4.22
CA ASP A 57 0.35 -27.29 5.61
C ASP A 57 0.48 -26.12 6.61
N VAL A 58 0.77 -24.91 6.12
CA VAL A 58 0.75 -23.69 6.94
C VAL A 58 -0.70 -23.34 7.24
N ASN A 59 -1.00 -23.10 8.52
CA ASN A 59 -2.36 -22.77 8.91
C ASN A 59 -2.77 -21.38 8.40
N GLN A 60 -4.08 -21.16 8.25
CA GLN A 60 -4.63 -19.93 7.69
C GLN A 60 -4.25 -18.65 8.46
N TYR A 61 -4.02 -18.73 9.78
CA TYR A 61 -3.68 -17.56 10.59
C TYR A 61 -2.25 -17.13 10.29
N ASP A 62 -1.31 -18.08 10.25
CA ASP A 62 0.09 -17.80 9.89
C ASP A 62 0.21 -17.28 8.46
N TRP A 63 -0.61 -17.77 7.53
CA TRP A 63 -0.73 -17.21 6.18
C TRP A 63 -1.13 -15.72 6.19
N LEU A 64 -2.19 -15.38 6.93
CA LEU A 64 -2.69 -14.01 7.02
C LEU A 64 -1.68 -13.10 7.73
N THR A 65 -1.05 -13.58 8.81
CA THR A 65 0.04 -12.88 9.50
C THR A 65 1.20 -12.61 8.55
N THR A 66 1.64 -13.62 7.79
CA THR A 66 2.78 -13.51 6.86
C THR A 66 2.48 -12.57 5.68
N ALA A 67 1.26 -12.60 5.13
CA ALA A 67 0.86 -11.68 4.07
C ALA A 67 0.72 -10.22 4.55
N ALA A 68 0.19 -10.02 5.77
CA ALA A 68 0.13 -8.70 6.40
C ALA A 68 1.55 -8.18 6.71
N GLU A 69 2.46 -9.06 7.14
CA GLU A 69 3.86 -8.74 7.37
C GLU A 69 4.56 -8.32 6.08
N LEU A 70 4.38 -9.07 4.98
CA LEU A 70 4.92 -8.71 3.67
C LEU A 70 4.45 -7.33 3.23
N THR A 71 3.19 -6.99 3.49
CA THR A 71 2.63 -5.67 3.17
C THR A 71 3.34 -4.55 3.94
N ALA A 72 3.48 -4.70 5.26
CA ALA A 72 4.18 -3.71 6.09
C ALA A 72 5.67 -3.60 5.73
N PHE A 73 6.33 -4.73 5.52
CA PHE A 73 7.71 -4.81 5.06
C PHE A 73 7.89 -4.12 3.70
N ALA A 74 7.04 -4.38 2.72
CA ALA A 74 7.15 -3.78 1.39
C ALA A 74 7.04 -2.25 1.42
N ILE A 75 6.14 -1.70 2.25
CA ILE A 75 6.02 -0.25 2.47
C ILE A 75 7.33 0.31 3.02
N TYR A 76 7.85 -0.28 4.10
CA TYR A 76 9.07 0.20 4.74
C TYR A 76 10.32 0.02 3.85
N ASP A 77 10.46 -1.11 3.17
CA ASP A 77 11.57 -1.38 2.26
C ASP A 77 11.59 -0.38 1.09
N ASN A 78 10.43 0.00 0.56
CA ASN A 78 10.33 1.04 -0.48
C ASN A 78 10.69 2.43 0.07
N TYR A 79 10.26 2.78 1.28
CA TYR A 79 10.68 4.01 1.95
C TYR A 79 12.22 4.04 2.12
N LYS A 80 12.79 2.98 2.67
CA LYS A 80 14.24 2.85 2.89
C LYS A 80 15.04 2.99 1.60
N ASN A 81 14.60 2.33 0.54
CA ASN A 81 15.35 2.27 -0.72
C ASN A 81 15.17 3.49 -1.62
N PHE A 82 14.04 4.20 -1.53
CA PHE A 82 13.70 5.26 -2.49
C PHE A 82 13.40 6.64 -1.88
N VAL A 83 13.25 6.75 -0.56
CA VAL A 83 12.87 8.02 0.10
C VAL A 83 13.86 8.43 1.19
N GLN A 84 14.33 7.48 2.01
CA GLN A 84 15.12 7.79 3.21
C GLN A 84 16.39 8.63 2.95
N ASN A 85 17.04 8.44 1.80
CA ASN A 85 18.23 9.21 1.43
C ASN A 85 17.92 10.54 0.74
N GLU A 86 16.66 10.76 0.33
CA GLU A 86 16.22 11.98 -0.36
C GLU A 86 15.62 13.00 0.63
N THR A 87 14.92 12.51 1.66
CA THR A 87 14.34 13.36 2.72
C THR A 87 14.13 12.56 3.99
N GLU A 88 14.32 13.22 5.12
CA GLU A 88 13.80 12.72 6.40
C GLU A 88 12.29 12.98 6.46
N ILE A 89 11.56 12.08 7.09
CA ILE A 89 10.13 12.24 7.36
C ILE A 89 9.91 12.30 8.87
N GLU A 90 9.01 13.18 9.30
CA GLU A 90 8.59 13.30 10.71
C GLU A 90 7.24 12.59 10.94
N GLU A 91 6.43 12.46 9.89
CA GLU A 91 5.10 11.87 9.95
C GLU A 91 4.86 10.90 8.81
N LEU A 92 4.15 9.80 9.10
CA LEU A 92 3.60 8.88 8.11
C LEU A 92 2.07 8.84 8.27
N ILE A 93 1.36 9.46 7.32
CA ILE A 93 -0.10 9.49 7.30
C ILE A 93 -0.61 8.32 6.45
N ILE A 94 -1.27 7.37 7.09
CA ILE A 94 -1.85 6.19 6.41
C ILE A 94 -3.36 6.36 6.20
N SER A 95 -3.87 5.78 5.13
CA SER A 95 -5.29 5.91 4.74
C SER A 95 -5.80 4.67 4.02
N GLY A 96 -7.11 4.60 3.81
CA GLY A 96 -7.79 3.49 3.16
C GLY A 96 -8.04 2.30 4.09
N GLY A 97 -8.71 1.27 3.60
CA GLY A 97 -9.16 0.14 4.45
C GLY A 97 -8.04 -0.56 5.23
N GLY A 98 -6.82 -0.62 4.66
CA GLY A 98 -5.65 -1.22 5.31
C GLY A 98 -5.16 -0.46 6.55
N ALA A 99 -5.44 0.83 6.66
CA ALA A 99 -5.03 1.63 7.82
C ALA A 99 -5.69 1.17 9.14
N LYS A 100 -6.85 0.51 9.04
CA LYS A 100 -7.59 -0.05 10.19
C LYS A 100 -7.08 -1.43 10.62
N ASN A 101 -6.15 -2.03 9.88
CA ASN A 101 -5.54 -3.30 10.27
C ASN A 101 -4.48 -3.08 11.36
N LYS A 102 -4.77 -3.51 12.59
CA LYS A 102 -3.92 -3.29 13.76
C LYS A 102 -2.58 -4.03 13.67
N TYR A 103 -2.52 -5.16 12.96
CA TYR A 103 -1.25 -5.84 12.71
C TYR A 103 -0.34 -4.98 11.84
N ILE A 104 -0.81 -4.53 10.68
CA ILE A 104 -0.03 -3.68 9.76
C ILE A 104 0.38 -2.39 10.45
N TYR A 105 -0.53 -1.73 11.18
CA TYR A 105 -0.24 -0.52 11.94
C TYR A 105 0.91 -0.74 12.93
N LYS A 106 0.82 -1.79 13.74
CA LYS A 106 1.86 -2.16 14.73
C LYS A 106 3.21 -2.37 14.04
N ARG A 107 3.24 -3.12 12.94
CA ARG A 107 4.47 -3.43 12.22
C ARG A 107 5.10 -2.21 11.56
N LEU A 108 4.31 -1.33 10.96
CA LEU A 108 4.79 -0.04 10.46
C LEU A 108 5.40 0.80 11.58
N LYS A 109 4.74 0.90 12.74
CA LYS A 109 5.29 1.62 13.89
C LYS A 109 6.63 1.04 14.35
N GLU A 110 6.77 -0.28 14.37
CA GLU A 110 8.03 -0.96 14.71
C GLU A 110 9.12 -0.72 13.65
N TYR A 111 8.78 -0.72 12.36
CA TYR A 111 9.72 -0.47 11.27
C TYR A 111 10.25 0.96 11.21
N PHE A 112 9.37 1.95 11.34
CA PHE A 112 9.72 3.37 11.29
C PHE A 112 10.29 3.89 12.62
N GLY A 113 10.00 3.20 13.74
CA GLY A 113 10.46 3.55 15.07
C GLY A 113 9.83 4.85 15.61
N ASP A 114 10.32 5.31 16.76
CA ASP A 114 9.72 6.45 17.48
C ASP A 114 10.02 7.83 16.86
N LYS A 115 10.88 7.88 15.82
CA LYS A 115 11.23 9.14 15.14
C LYS A 115 10.17 9.62 14.16
N VAL A 116 9.30 8.72 13.69
CA VAL A 116 8.27 9.02 12.70
C VAL A 116 6.91 8.80 13.35
N GLU A 117 6.11 9.86 13.43
CA GLU A 117 4.77 9.78 13.98
C GLU A 117 3.83 9.13 12.95
N LEU A 118 3.29 7.96 13.30
CA LEU A 118 2.29 7.27 12.48
C LEU A 118 0.89 7.81 12.82
N LYS A 119 0.16 8.31 11.82
CA LYS A 119 -1.21 8.84 11.96
C LYS A 119 -2.16 8.19 10.98
N ILE A 120 -3.38 7.91 11.41
CA ILE A 120 -4.45 7.55 10.47
C ILE A 120 -5.10 8.84 9.99
N ILE A 121 -5.37 8.96 8.68
CA ILE A 121 -5.93 10.18 8.08
C ILE A 121 -7.26 10.63 8.75
N ASP A 122 -8.06 9.67 9.26
CA ASP A 122 -9.29 9.94 9.99
C ASP A 122 -9.05 10.72 11.30
N GLU A 123 -7.89 10.55 11.93
CA GLU A 123 -7.51 11.22 13.18
C GLU A 123 -7.12 12.69 12.95
N ILE A 124 -6.80 13.07 11.71
CA ILE A 124 -6.46 14.45 11.33
C ILE A 124 -7.61 15.19 10.64
N GLY A 125 -8.85 14.67 10.77
CA GLY A 125 -10.07 15.33 10.30
C GLY A 125 -10.45 15.05 8.84
N LEU A 126 -9.81 14.07 8.20
CA LEU A 126 -10.10 13.69 6.83
C LEU A 126 -10.53 12.21 6.76
N SER A 127 -11.72 11.94 6.22
CA SER A 127 -12.21 10.56 6.12
C SER A 127 -11.35 9.73 5.15
N SER A 128 -10.83 8.58 5.61
CA SER A 128 -10.14 7.60 4.76
C SER A 128 -10.99 7.18 3.57
N ASP A 129 -12.28 6.96 3.82
CA ASP A 129 -13.22 6.44 2.82
C ASP A 129 -13.58 7.51 1.79
N ALA A 130 -13.57 8.80 2.17
CA ALA A 130 -13.86 9.90 1.26
C ALA A 130 -12.64 10.40 0.47
N LYS A 131 -11.41 10.14 0.95
CA LYS A 131 -10.16 10.68 0.39
C LYS A 131 -10.06 10.49 -1.13
N GLU A 132 -10.37 9.29 -1.64
CA GLU A 132 -10.29 9.01 -3.08
C GLU A 132 -11.38 9.74 -3.88
N ALA A 133 -12.61 9.81 -3.36
CA ALA A 133 -13.69 10.56 -3.98
C ALA A 133 -13.37 12.07 -4.04
N VAL A 134 -12.80 12.63 -2.97
CA VAL A 134 -12.31 14.01 -2.92
C VAL A 134 -11.18 14.23 -3.93
N CYS A 135 -10.26 13.27 -4.08
CA CYS A 135 -9.22 13.34 -5.09
C CYS A 135 -9.81 13.46 -6.51
N PHE A 136 -10.82 12.66 -6.86
CA PHE A 136 -11.51 12.78 -8.15
C PHE A 136 -12.24 14.12 -8.32
N ALA A 137 -12.84 14.66 -7.26
CA ALA A 137 -13.47 15.98 -7.31
C ALA A 137 -12.43 17.08 -7.60
N VAL A 138 -11.25 17.02 -6.98
CA VAL A 138 -10.12 17.92 -7.27
C VAL A 138 -9.67 17.74 -8.73
N LEU A 139 -9.48 16.51 -9.21
CA LEU A 139 -9.10 16.25 -10.61
C LEU A 139 -10.12 16.83 -11.61
N ALA A 140 -11.42 16.74 -11.30
CA ALA A 140 -12.47 17.34 -12.12
C ALA A 140 -12.38 18.88 -12.11
N ASN A 141 -12.16 19.50 -10.95
CA ASN A 141 -11.92 20.94 -10.84
C ASN A 141 -10.72 21.39 -11.68
N GLU A 142 -9.59 20.68 -11.58
CA GLU A 142 -8.39 21.00 -12.36
C GLU A 142 -8.65 20.87 -13.86
N THR A 143 -9.41 19.86 -14.27
CA THR A 143 -9.84 19.69 -15.68
C THR A 143 -10.63 20.88 -16.19
N ILE A 144 -11.64 21.33 -15.42
CA ILE A 144 -12.50 22.47 -15.79
C ILE A 144 -11.71 23.77 -15.80
N SER A 145 -10.76 23.92 -14.87
CA SER A 145 -9.91 25.11 -14.74
C SER A 145 -8.78 25.15 -15.76
N GLY A 146 -8.57 24.07 -16.53
CA GLY A 146 -7.49 23.97 -17.52
C GLY A 146 -6.11 23.71 -16.92
N ASN A 147 -6.05 23.24 -15.68
CA ASN A 147 -4.81 22.98 -14.95
C ASN A 147 -4.33 21.54 -15.17
N CYS A 148 -3.00 21.38 -15.26
CA CYS A 148 -2.38 20.05 -15.30
C CYS A 148 -2.39 19.43 -13.89
N ALA A 149 -2.85 18.19 -13.78
CA ALA A 149 -3.03 17.52 -12.49
C ALA A 149 -2.13 16.30 -12.26
N ASN A 150 -1.40 15.83 -13.28
CA ASN A 150 -0.39 14.79 -13.09
C ASN A 150 0.93 15.37 -12.59
N VAL A 151 1.69 14.53 -11.88
CA VAL A 151 3.09 14.82 -11.53
C VAL A 151 3.98 13.91 -12.40
N PRO A 152 4.70 14.43 -13.41
CA PRO A 152 5.54 13.62 -14.30
C PRO A 152 6.56 12.74 -13.55
N LYS A 153 7.16 13.27 -12.48
CA LYS A 153 8.12 12.53 -11.65
C LYS A 153 7.51 11.31 -10.94
N THR A 154 6.20 11.27 -10.70
CA THR A 154 5.54 10.11 -10.07
C THR A 154 4.98 9.13 -11.09
N THR A 155 4.56 9.62 -12.25
CA THR A 155 3.84 8.83 -13.29
C THR A 155 4.74 8.34 -14.42
N GLY A 156 5.91 8.94 -14.63
CA GLY A 156 6.74 8.70 -15.81
C GLY A 156 6.23 9.39 -17.09
N ALA A 157 5.21 10.23 -16.99
CA ALA A 157 4.72 11.01 -18.12
C ALA A 157 5.82 11.96 -18.65
N SER A 158 5.88 12.16 -19.96
CA SER A 158 6.88 13.04 -20.59
C SER A 158 6.67 14.52 -20.32
N LYS A 159 5.47 14.92 -19.87
CA LYS A 159 5.11 16.31 -19.56
C LYS A 159 3.91 16.40 -18.60
N PRO A 160 3.71 17.55 -17.94
CA PRO A 160 2.44 17.88 -17.29
C PRO A 160 1.30 17.88 -18.31
N THR A 161 0.12 17.44 -17.91
CA THR A 161 -1.06 17.23 -18.76
C THR A 161 -2.35 17.40 -17.94
N ILE A 162 -3.35 18.00 -18.58
CA ILE A 162 -4.73 18.05 -18.06
C ILE A 162 -5.30 16.64 -18.12
N LEU A 163 -5.78 16.14 -16.99
CA LEU A 163 -6.35 14.79 -16.89
C LEU A 163 -7.86 14.81 -17.17
N GLY A 164 -8.44 13.65 -17.43
CA GLY A 164 -9.90 13.49 -17.58
C GLY A 164 -10.47 13.87 -18.96
N LYS A 165 -11.79 13.77 -19.07
CA LYS A 165 -12.58 14.10 -20.27
C LYS A 165 -13.92 14.68 -19.83
N ILE A 166 -14.32 15.81 -20.42
CA ILE A 166 -15.63 16.42 -20.17
C ILE A 166 -16.67 15.71 -21.05
N CYS A 167 -17.67 15.13 -20.40
CA CYS A 167 -18.84 14.54 -21.05
C CYS A 167 -20.04 15.43 -20.72
N LEU A 168 -20.55 16.14 -21.73
CA LEU A 168 -21.74 16.98 -21.58
C LEU A 168 -23.01 16.10 -21.44
N PRO A 169 -24.02 16.57 -20.71
CA PRO A 169 -25.28 15.85 -20.51
C PRO A 169 -26.06 15.61 -21.82
#